data_AF-A0A8S1CEE2-F1
#
_entry.id   AF-A0A8S1CEE2-F1
#
_cell.length_a   1.000
_cell.length_b   1.000
_cell.length_c   1.000
_cell.angle_alpha   90.00
_cell.angle_beta   90.00
_cell.angle_gamma   90.00
#
_symmetry.space_group_name_H-M   'P 1'
#
loop_
_entity.id
_entity.type
_entity.pdbx_description
1 polymer ?
#
loop_
_entity_poly.entity_id
_entity_poly.type
_entity_poly.pdbx_seq_one_letter_code
_entity_poly.pdbx_strand_id
1 'polypeptide(L)'
;MREELEKKDFDMGSMEEVSKPEKIEDFGPNVKVLPSNDQIKELQTILRDKNTSRSDFKFYADRLIRLVIEESLNQLPFSKVSITTPTGCNYDGLKYEKGNCGVSIVRSGEAMEQGLRDCCRSIRIGKILVESDADTHEARVVYARFPDDISSRKVLLMYPIMSEMRVKLIISYN
;
A
#
# COMPACT_ATOMS: atom_id res chain seq x y z
N MET A 1 23.71 2.62 50.21
CA MET A 1 24.76 3.02 49.25
C MET A 1 25.03 1.78 48.41
N ARG A 2 24.29 1.58 47.31
CA ARG A 2 24.46 2.20 45.98
C ARG A 2 25.76 1.78 45.28
N GLU A 3 25.56 1.21 44.08
CA GLU A 3 26.43 1.34 42.89
C GLU A 3 27.75 0.54 42.96
N GLU A 4 28.22 -0.21 41.97
CA GLU A 4 28.03 -0.22 40.52
C GLU A 4 28.39 -1.62 39.96
N LEU A 5 27.52 -2.17 39.11
CA LEU A 5 27.89 -3.16 38.11
C LEU A 5 28.45 -2.39 36.91
N GLU A 6 29.77 -2.43 36.73
CA GLU A 6 30.44 -1.84 35.58
C GLU A 6 30.00 -2.50 34.27
N LYS A 7 29.69 -1.62 33.33
CA LYS A 7 29.24 -1.86 31.96
C LYS A 7 30.25 -2.73 31.22
N LYS A 8 29.77 -3.84 30.64
CA LYS A 8 30.42 -4.39 29.45
C LYS A 8 30.08 -3.46 28.30
N ASP A 9 31.10 -2.84 27.74
CA ASP A 9 31.02 -2.03 26.54
C ASP A 9 30.36 -2.84 25.42
N PHE A 10 29.17 -2.39 25.02
CA PHE A 10 28.51 -2.85 23.81
C PHE A 10 29.20 -2.12 22.65
N ASP A 11 30.04 -2.87 21.95
CA ASP A 11 30.80 -2.43 20.79
C ASP A 11 29.84 -1.87 19.73
N MET A 12 29.90 -0.54 19.52
CA MET A 12 29.10 0.19 18.54
C MET A 12 29.74 0.01 17.16
N GLY A 13 29.65 -1.22 16.65
CA GLY A 13 30.03 -1.57 15.29
C GLY A 13 29.22 -0.76 14.29
N SER A 14 29.94 0.01 13.46
CA SER A 14 29.57 0.61 12.19
C SER A 14 28.07 0.89 11.97
N MET A 15 27.69 2.17 12.07
CA MET A 15 26.48 2.69 11.43
C MET A 15 26.44 2.17 9.99
N GLU A 16 25.52 1.25 9.71
CA GLU A 16 25.24 0.77 8.38
C GLU A 16 25.04 1.96 7.45
N GLU A 17 25.70 1.91 6.29
CA GLU A 17 25.58 2.90 5.24
C GLU A 17 24.10 3.18 4.97
N VAL A 18 23.68 4.44 5.12
CA VAL A 18 22.39 4.90 4.63
C VAL A 18 22.41 4.68 3.11
N SER A 19 21.77 3.60 2.66
CA SER A 19 21.66 3.21 1.26
C SER A 19 21.21 4.42 0.43
N LYS A 20 21.94 4.70 -0.65
CA LYS A 20 21.60 5.77 -1.61
C LYS A 20 20.11 5.74 -1.94
N PRO A 21 19.44 6.89 -2.12
CA PRO A 21 18.03 6.89 -2.52
C PRO A 21 17.92 6.15 -3.86
N GLU A 22 17.31 4.96 -3.86
CA GLU A 22 17.08 4.18 -5.07
C GLU A 22 16.32 5.04 -6.08
N LYS A 23 16.87 5.17 -7.28
CA LYS A 23 16.28 6.00 -8.33
C LYS A 23 15.05 5.27 -8.87
N ILE A 24 14.03 6.02 -9.29
CA ILE A 24 12.82 5.43 -9.88
C ILE A 24 13.15 4.56 -11.11
N GLU A 25 14.25 4.91 -11.80
CA GLU A 25 14.84 4.18 -12.93
C GLU A 25 15.21 2.72 -12.57
N ASP A 26 15.45 2.41 -11.30
CA ASP A 26 15.86 1.08 -10.84
C ASP A 26 14.68 0.08 -10.77
N PHE A 27 13.43 0.56 -10.86
CA PHE A 27 12.23 -0.24 -10.61
C PHE A 27 11.52 -0.78 -11.87
N GLY A 28 12.07 -0.52 -13.05
CA GLY A 28 11.50 -0.95 -14.32
C GLY A 28 10.20 -0.21 -14.71
N PRO A 29 9.65 -0.49 -15.90
CA PRO A 29 8.57 0.32 -16.50
C PRO A 29 7.20 0.13 -15.83
N ASN A 30 7.02 -0.92 -15.03
CA ASN A 30 5.74 -1.28 -14.42
C ASN A 30 5.53 -0.64 -13.04
N VAL A 31 6.48 0.14 -12.56
CA VAL A 31 6.34 0.87 -11.30
C VAL A 31 5.82 2.28 -11.56
N LYS A 32 4.68 2.58 -10.95
CA LYS A 32 4.11 3.92 -10.93
C LYS A 32 4.33 4.55 -9.56
N VAL A 33 4.86 5.76 -9.58
CA VAL A 33 5.13 6.53 -8.38
C VAL A 33 4.04 7.57 -8.24
N LEU A 34 3.40 7.62 -7.07
CA LEU A 34 2.43 8.65 -6.73
C LEU A 34 3.11 10.03 -6.86
N PRO A 35 2.55 10.99 -7.63
CA PRO A 35 3.16 12.31 -7.80
C PRO A 35 3.38 13.01 -6.46
N SER A 36 4.64 13.31 -6.12
CA SER A 36 4.98 13.87 -4.81
C SER A 36 4.82 15.39 -4.79
N ASN A 37 3.67 15.89 -4.36
CA ASN A 37 3.44 17.31 -4.05
C ASN A 37 3.79 17.63 -2.58
N ASP A 38 3.71 18.90 -2.19
CA ASP A 38 4.06 19.33 -0.83
C ASP A 38 3.12 18.76 0.25
N GLN A 39 1.88 18.46 -0.12
CA GLN A 39 0.93 17.80 0.78
C GLN A 39 1.37 16.36 1.09
N ILE A 40 1.79 15.59 0.08
CA ILE A 40 2.30 14.23 0.27
C ILE A 40 3.60 14.24 1.08
N LYS A 41 4.46 15.24 0.87
CA LYS A 41 5.67 15.41 1.69
C LYS A 41 5.33 15.70 3.15
N GLU A 42 4.31 16.51 3.43
CA GLU A 42 3.85 16.77 4.80
C GLU A 42 3.31 15.50 5.47
N LEU A 43 2.46 14.75 4.78
CA LEU A 43 1.95 13.46 5.26
C LEU A 43 3.11 12.51 5.59
N GLN A 44 4.08 12.39 4.67
CA GLN A 44 5.25 11.56 4.88
C GLN A 44 6.06 12.05 6.08
N THR A 45 6.29 13.36 6.21
CA THR A 45 7.06 13.93 7.34
C THR A 45 6.48 13.51 8.68
N ILE A 46 5.15 13.60 8.85
CA ILE A 46 4.47 13.16 10.08
C ILE A 46 4.61 11.65 10.28
N LEU A 47 4.42 10.85 9.22
CA LEU A 47 4.55 9.40 9.30
C LEU A 47 5.99 8.92 9.59
N ARG A 48 6.99 9.76 9.29
CA ARG A 48 8.42 9.49 9.54
C ARG A 48 8.88 9.94 10.94
N ASP A 49 8.19 10.91 11.55
CA ASP A 49 8.62 11.46 12.83
C ASP A 49 8.37 10.44 13.96
N LYS A 50 9.46 10.06 14.63
CA LYS A 50 9.44 9.15 15.79
C LYS A 50 8.60 9.67 16.96
N ASN A 51 8.36 10.99 17.00
CA ASN A 51 7.59 11.64 18.07
C ASN A 51 6.09 11.70 17.74
N THR A 52 5.67 11.30 16.54
CA THR A 52 4.26 11.30 16.14
C THR A 52 3.44 10.36 17.02
N SER A 53 2.33 10.86 17.54
CA SER A 53 1.43 10.07 18.37
C SER A 53 0.79 8.93 17.56
N ARG A 54 0.39 7.84 18.23
CA ARG A 54 -0.30 6.72 17.56
C ARG A 54 -1.58 7.14 16.84
N SER A 55 -2.34 8.08 17.43
CA SER A 55 -3.59 8.59 16.84
C SER A 55 -3.32 9.39 15.57
N ASP A 56 -2.31 10.26 15.60
CA ASP A 56 -1.93 11.06 14.44
C ASP A 56 -1.38 10.14 13.36
N PHE A 57 -0.47 9.23 13.70
CA PHE A 57 0.06 8.26 12.74
C PHE A 57 -1.06 7.54 11.99
N LYS A 58 -2.06 7.02 12.71
CA LYS A 58 -3.20 6.35 12.08
C LYS A 58 -3.97 7.31 11.17
N PHE A 59 -4.30 8.51 11.64
CA PHE A 59 -5.06 9.49 10.87
C PHE A 59 -4.34 9.90 9.57
N TYR A 60 -3.05 10.23 9.65
CA TYR A 60 -2.26 10.63 8.49
C TYR A 60 -1.93 9.45 7.56
N ALA A 61 -1.80 8.23 8.09
CA ALA A 61 -1.61 7.01 7.30
C ALA A 61 -2.87 6.72 6.47
N ASP A 62 -4.05 6.79 7.08
CA ASP A 62 -5.34 6.60 6.38
C ASP A 62 -5.50 7.63 5.24
N ARG A 63 -5.07 8.88 5.47
CA ARG A 63 -5.06 9.94 4.43
C ARG A 63 -4.13 9.60 3.27
N LEU A 64 -2.89 9.17 3.54
CA LEU A 64 -1.94 8.80 2.50
C LEU A 64 -2.41 7.56 1.73
N ILE A 65 -2.94 6.55 2.43
CA ILE A 65 -3.52 5.34 1.84
C ILE A 65 -4.63 5.71 0.85
N ARG A 66 -5.52 6.64 1.20
CA ARG A 66 -6.58 7.08 0.28
C ARG A 66 -6.00 7.62 -1.03
N LEU A 67 -4.97 8.47 -0.96
CA LEU A 67 -4.32 9.01 -2.16
C LEU A 67 -3.69 7.91 -3.02
N VAL A 68 -3.01 6.95 -2.40
CA VAL A 68 -2.41 5.81 -3.10
C VAL A 68 -3.49 4.95 -3.76
N ILE A 69 -4.59 4.65 -3.06
CA ILE A 69 -5.68 3.85 -3.60
C ILE A 69 -6.33 4.53 -4.81
N GLU A 70 -6.65 5.82 -4.73
CA GLU A 70 -7.24 6.56 -5.86
C GLU A 70 -6.33 6.48 -7.11
N GLU A 71 -5.03 6.71 -6.94
CA GLU A 71 -4.06 6.61 -8.04
C GLU A 71 -3.92 5.18 -8.57
N SER A 72 -4.08 4.20 -7.70
CA SER A 72 -4.02 2.79 -8.08
C SER A 72 -5.25 2.34 -8.85
N LEU A 73 -6.42 2.87 -8.52
CA LEU A 73 -7.66 2.60 -9.26
C LEU A 73 -7.58 3.14 -10.70
N ASN A 74 -6.81 4.21 -10.96
CA ASN A 74 -6.55 4.70 -12.33
C ASN A 74 -5.82 3.69 -13.23
N GLN A 75 -5.27 2.62 -12.66
CA GLN A 75 -4.60 1.55 -13.40
C GLN A 75 -5.54 0.39 -13.76
N LEU A 76 -6.76 0.39 -13.23
CA LEU A 76 -7.77 -0.59 -13.57
C LEU A 76 -8.41 -0.24 -14.92
N PRO A 77 -8.92 -1.23 -15.66
CA PRO A 77 -9.49 -0.99 -16.98
C PRO A 77 -10.81 -0.19 -16.92
N PHE A 78 -10.98 0.71 -17.88
CA PHE A 78 -12.16 1.54 -18.07
C PHE A 78 -12.73 1.37 -19.48
N SER A 79 -14.05 1.39 -19.56
CA SER A 79 -14.81 1.48 -20.80
C SER A 79 -15.35 2.90 -21.02
N LYS A 80 -15.42 3.35 -22.27
CA LYS A 80 -16.07 4.62 -22.63
C LYS A 80 -17.59 4.47 -22.48
N VAL A 81 -18.24 5.51 -21.98
CA VAL A 81 -19.69 5.56 -21.87
C VAL A 81 -20.19 6.97 -22.20
N SER A 82 -21.30 7.07 -22.92
CA SER A 82 -22.00 8.34 -23.11
C SER A 82 -23.25 8.34 -22.25
N ILE A 83 -23.44 9.39 -21.46
CA ILE A 83 -24.61 9.58 -20.60
C ILE A 83 -25.28 10.90 -20.91
N THR A 84 -26.58 10.98 -20.63
CA THR A 84 -27.32 12.24 -20.69
C THR A 84 -27.35 12.86 -19.29
N THR A 85 -26.88 14.09 -19.17
CA THR A 85 -26.88 14.85 -17.91
C THR A 85 -28.31 15.25 -17.53
N PRO A 86 -28.56 15.63 -16.26
CA PRO A 86 -29.88 16.16 -15.85
C PRO A 86 -30.31 17.40 -16.65
N THR A 87 -29.38 18.12 -17.28
CA THR A 87 -29.65 19.27 -18.14
C THR A 87 -29.97 18.89 -19.59
N GLY A 88 -29.99 17.59 -19.92
CA GLY A 88 -30.26 17.09 -21.27
C GLY A 88 -29.05 17.09 -22.21
N CYS A 89 -27.85 17.42 -21.72
CA CYS A 89 -26.63 17.42 -22.53
C CYS A 89 -26.01 16.00 -22.56
N ASN A 90 -25.39 15.63 -23.67
CA ASN A 90 -24.59 14.40 -23.71
C ASN A 90 -23.21 14.66 -23.08
N TYR A 91 -22.73 13.69 -22.31
CA TYR A 91 -21.40 13.67 -21.69
C TYR A 91 -20.70 12.35 -21.97
N ASP A 92 -19.54 12.44 -22.63
CA ASP A 92 -18.68 11.29 -22.91
C ASP A 92 -17.70 11.09 -21.76
N GLY A 93 -17.99 10.08 -20.95
CA GLY A 93 -17.23 9.73 -19.75
C GLY A 93 -16.63 8.34 -19.80
N LEU A 94 -16.21 7.89 -18.61
CA LEU A 94 -15.59 6.58 -18.39
C LEU A 94 -16.35 5.80 -17.31
N LYS A 95 -16.31 4.49 -17.42
CA LYS A 95 -16.87 3.56 -16.44
C LYS A 95 -15.92 2.39 -16.22
N TYR A 96 -15.64 2.07 -14.96
CA TYR A 96 -14.86 0.88 -14.60
C TYR A 96 -15.44 -0.38 -15.23
N GLU A 97 -14.57 -1.23 -15.75
CA GLU A 97 -14.94 -2.59 -16.12
C GLU A 97 -15.27 -3.42 -14.87
N LYS A 98 -16.11 -4.44 -15.06
CA LYS A 98 -16.44 -5.38 -13.98
C LYS A 98 -15.27 -6.34 -13.75
N GLY A 99 -15.22 -6.95 -12.56
CA GLY A 99 -14.23 -8.00 -12.27
C GLY A 99 -12.99 -7.52 -11.49
N ASN A 100 -13.01 -6.33 -10.90
CA ASN A 100 -11.92 -5.90 -10.02
C ASN A 100 -12.08 -6.49 -8.61
N CYS A 101 -10.98 -6.83 -7.95
CA CYS A 101 -10.96 -7.17 -6.52
C CYS A 101 -9.65 -6.71 -5.86
N GLY A 102 -9.70 -6.50 -4.55
CA GLY A 102 -8.50 -6.31 -3.73
C GLY A 102 -8.01 -7.62 -3.14
N VAL A 103 -6.71 -7.72 -2.86
CA VAL A 103 -6.13 -8.77 -2.02
C VAL A 103 -5.19 -8.11 -1.03
N SER A 104 -5.43 -8.29 0.27
CA SER A 104 -4.53 -7.78 1.32
C SER A 104 -3.53 -8.85 1.76
N ILE A 105 -2.26 -8.45 1.89
CA ILE A 105 -1.26 -9.26 2.60
C ILE A 105 -1.37 -8.96 4.08
N VAL A 106 -1.78 -9.96 4.85
CA VAL A 106 -2.03 -9.88 6.28
C VAL A 106 -0.69 -9.80 7.02
N ARG A 107 -0.52 -8.94 8.04
CA ARG A 107 -1.52 -8.03 8.64
C ARG A 107 -1.49 -6.59 8.10
N SER A 108 -0.35 -6.10 7.61
CA SER A 108 -0.22 -4.67 7.27
C SER A 108 -1.13 -4.25 6.11
N GLY A 109 -1.38 -5.13 5.14
CA GLY A 109 -2.29 -4.90 4.01
C GLY A 109 -3.73 -4.61 4.43
N GLU A 110 -4.15 -5.07 5.61
CA GLU A 110 -5.49 -4.84 6.13
C GLU A 110 -5.76 -3.35 6.40
N ALA A 111 -4.70 -2.58 6.70
CA ALA A 111 -4.80 -1.13 6.89
C ALA A 111 -5.31 -0.40 5.64
N MET A 112 -5.10 -0.96 4.45
CA MET A 112 -5.52 -0.35 3.18
C MET A 112 -6.96 -0.72 2.79
N GLU A 113 -7.56 -1.75 3.41
CA GLU A 113 -8.87 -2.24 3.01
C GLU A 113 -9.98 -1.20 3.20
N GLN A 114 -9.90 -0.41 4.28
CA GLN A 114 -10.90 0.63 4.52
C GLN A 114 -10.84 1.70 3.44
N GLY A 115 -9.64 2.19 3.10
CA GLY A 115 -9.44 3.15 2.01
C GLY A 115 -10.00 2.63 0.68
N LEU A 116 -9.81 1.34 0.39
CA LEU A 116 -10.37 0.70 -0.81
C LEU A 116 -11.90 0.62 -0.78
N ARG A 117 -12.51 0.23 0.34
CA ARG A 117 -13.98 0.18 0.49
C ARG A 117 -14.62 1.56 0.38
N ASP A 118 -13.94 2.59 0.89
CA ASP A 118 -14.41 3.97 0.80
C ASP A 118 -14.36 4.50 -0.65
N CYS A 119 -13.48 3.97 -1.51
CA CYS A 119 -13.46 4.28 -2.95
C CYS A 119 -14.47 3.42 -3.73
N CYS A 120 -14.62 2.15 -3.35
CA CYS A 120 -15.36 1.14 -4.10
C CYS A 120 -16.23 0.30 -3.15
N ARG A 121 -17.47 0.74 -2.90
CA ARG A 121 -18.38 0.16 -1.88
C ARG A 121 -18.59 -1.36 -1.97
N SER A 122 -18.55 -1.94 -3.17
CA SER A 122 -18.88 -3.36 -3.40
C SER A 122 -17.69 -4.18 -3.92
N ILE A 123 -16.45 -3.71 -3.72
CA ILE A 123 -15.27 -4.46 -4.14
C ILE A 123 -15.05 -5.68 -3.23
N ARG A 124 -14.82 -6.84 -3.84
CA ARG A 124 -14.46 -8.06 -3.10
C ARG A 124 -13.01 -7.97 -2.65
N ILE A 125 -12.72 -8.42 -1.43
CA ILE A 125 -11.36 -8.41 -0.87
C ILE A 125 -10.99 -9.83 -0.44
N GLY A 126 -9.94 -10.38 -1.05
CA GLY A 126 -9.27 -11.60 -0.61
C GLY A 126 -8.15 -11.29 0.38
N LYS A 127 -7.64 -12.33 1.05
CA LYS A 127 -6.58 -12.22 2.06
C LYS A 127 -5.52 -13.29 1.85
N ILE A 128 -4.26 -12.91 2.03
CA ILE A 128 -3.11 -13.82 2.06
C ILE A 128 -2.34 -13.56 3.36
N LEU A 129 -2.08 -14.61 4.13
CA LEU A 129 -1.14 -14.57 5.24
C LEU A 129 0.15 -15.27 4.82
N VAL A 130 1.25 -14.54 4.93
CA VAL A 130 2.59 -15.04 4.67
C VAL A 130 3.36 -15.01 5.98
N GLU A 131 4.02 -16.12 6.31
CA GLU A 131 4.92 -16.22 7.45
C GLU A 131 6.30 -16.68 6.97
N SER A 132 7.35 -16.24 7.65
CA SER A 132 8.71 -16.70 7.39
C SER A 132 8.96 -17.97 8.19
N ASP A 133 9.45 -19.02 7.52
CA ASP A 133 9.86 -20.24 8.17
C ASP A 133 11.06 -19.98 9.11
N ALA A 134 11.01 -20.54 10.32
CA ALA A 134 11.95 -20.21 11.39
C ALA A 134 13.38 -20.69 11.11
N ASP A 135 13.54 -21.77 10.34
CA ASP A 135 14.82 -22.42 10.10
C ASP A 135 15.42 -22.00 8.75
N THR A 136 14.57 -21.84 7.72
CA THR A 136 15.00 -21.53 6.35
C THR A 136 14.88 -20.07 5.97
N HIS A 137 14.14 -19.27 6.77
CA HIS A 137 13.73 -17.90 6.45
C HIS A 137 12.93 -17.75 5.15
N GLU A 138 12.47 -18.85 4.55
CA GLU A 138 11.65 -18.82 3.34
C GLU A 138 10.23 -18.33 3.65
N ALA A 139 9.67 -17.52 2.75
CA ALA A 139 8.31 -17.02 2.87
C ALA A 139 7.30 -18.11 2.45
N ARG A 140 6.42 -18.52 3.38
CA ARG A 140 5.38 -19.52 3.15
C ARG A 140 3.99 -18.91 3.30
N VAL A 141 3.09 -19.25 2.37
CA VAL A 141 1.66 -18.92 2.50
C VAL A 141 1.01 -19.88 3.49
N VAL A 142 0.54 -19.33 4.61
CA VAL A 142 -0.11 -20.10 5.70
C VAL A 142 -1.64 -20.07 5.55
N TYR A 143 -2.16 -18.98 5.00
CA TYR A 143 -3.59 -18.82 4.74
C TYR A 143 -3.81 -18.03 3.46
N ALA A 144 -4.76 -18.47 2.66
CA ALA A 144 -5.21 -17.74 1.48
C ALA A 144 -6.73 -17.94 1.31
N ARG A 145 -7.47 -16.83 1.20
CA ARG A 145 -8.90 -16.86 0.89
C ARG A 145 -9.20 -15.80 -0.15
N PHE A 146 -9.72 -16.24 -1.28
CA PHE A 146 -10.01 -15.40 -2.45
C PHE A 146 -11.49 -15.49 -2.82
N PRO A 147 -12.00 -14.55 -3.63
CA PRO A 147 -13.22 -14.78 -4.40
C PRO A 147 -13.07 -16.01 -5.30
N ASP A 148 -14.10 -16.84 -5.41
CA ASP A 148 -14.07 -18.09 -6.21
C ASP A 148 -13.71 -17.85 -7.68
N ASP A 149 -14.02 -16.64 -8.19
CA ASP A 149 -13.80 -16.21 -9.56
C ASP A 149 -12.51 -15.40 -9.75
N ILE A 150 -11.55 -15.43 -8.81
CA ILE A 150 -10.31 -14.62 -8.83
C ILE A 150 -9.48 -14.79 -10.11
N SER A 151 -9.48 -15.97 -10.72
CA SER A 151 -8.72 -16.24 -11.97
C SER A 151 -9.15 -15.35 -13.14
N SER A 152 -10.40 -14.88 -13.12
CA SER A 152 -10.97 -13.99 -14.14
C SER A 152 -10.96 -12.51 -13.75
N ARG A 153 -10.37 -12.17 -12.60
CA ARG A 153 -10.42 -10.83 -12.01
C ARG A 153 -9.10 -10.09 -12.16
N LYS A 154 -9.18 -8.76 -12.13
CA LYS A 154 -8.01 -7.89 -11.96
C LYS A 154 -7.79 -7.64 -10.47
N VAL A 155 -6.56 -7.86 -10.02
CA VAL A 155 -6.22 -7.91 -8.59
C VAL A 155 -5.38 -6.71 -8.17
N LEU A 156 -5.90 -5.98 -7.19
CA LEU A 156 -5.16 -4.94 -6.48
C LEU A 156 -4.48 -5.56 -5.25
N LEU A 157 -3.18 -5.84 -5.32
CA LEU A 157 -2.44 -6.41 -4.19
C LEU A 157 -1.99 -5.30 -3.24
N MET A 158 -2.44 -5.35 -2.00
CA MET A 158 -2.24 -4.31 -0.99
C MET A 158 -1.26 -4.79 0.09
N TYR A 159 -0.12 -4.11 0.19
CA TYR A 159 0.88 -4.36 1.22
C TYR A 159 1.71 -3.10 1.49
N PRO A 160 1.37 -2.31 2.53
CA PRO A 160 2.18 -1.17 2.92
C PRO A 160 3.44 -1.65 3.62
N ILE A 161 4.61 -1.28 3.08
CA ILE A 161 5.92 -1.49 3.70
C ILE A 161 6.43 -0.15 4.21
N MET A 162 6.82 -0.11 5.48
CA MET A 162 7.32 1.09 6.14
C MET A 162 8.85 1.11 6.32
N SER A 163 9.59 0.03 6.01
CA SER A 163 11.06 -0.02 6.17
C SER A 163 11.80 0.96 5.26
N GLU A 164 11.35 1.12 4.01
CA GLU A 164 11.83 2.13 3.05
C GLU A 164 10.80 3.26 2.83
N MET A 165 9.68 3.17 3.53
CA MET A 165 8.57 4.13 3.52
C MET A 165 8.13 4.57 2.11
N ARG A 166 8.08 3.59 1.20
CA ARG A 166 7.36 3.65 -0.08
C ARG A 166 6.18 2.70 0.04
N VAL A 167 4.95 3.22 -0.08
CA VAL A 167 3.78 2.36 -0.26
C VAL A 167 3.87 1.78 -1.66
N LYS A 168 4.44 0.59 -1.78
CA LYS A 168 4.53 -0.17 -3.04
C LYS A 168 3.19 -0.87 -3.20
N LEU A 169 2.35 -0.37 -4.09
CA LEU A 169 1.19 -1.12 -4.54
C LEU A 169 1.57 -1.92 -5.79
N ILE A 170 1.40 -3.23 -5.73
CA ILE A 170 1.61 -4.09 -6.90
C ILE A 170 0.25 -4.36 -7.51
N ILE A 171 0.09 -3.94 -8.76
CA ILE A 171 -1.10 -4.26 -9.55
C ILE A 171 -0.72 -5.44 -10.41
N SER A 172 -1.27 -6.60 -10.08
CA SER A 172 -1.04 -7.82 -10.84
C SER A 172 -2.11 -7.96 -11.90
N TYR A 173 -1.66 -8.06 -13.16
CA TYR A 173 -2.51 -8.37 -14.29
C TYR A 173 -2.31 -9.85 -14.65
N ASN A 174 -3.42 -10.58 -14.76
CA ASN A 174 -3.50 -11.78 -15.59
C ASN A 174 -3.83 -11.37 -17.02
#